data_AF-A0A918A136-F1
#
_entry.id   AF-A0A918A136-F1
#
_cell.length_a   1.000
_cell.length_b   1.000
_cell.length_c   1.000
_cell.angle_alpha   90.00
_cell.angle_beta   90.00
_cell.angle_gamma   90.00
#
_symmetry.space_group_name_H-M   'P 1'
#
loop_
_entity.id
_entity.type
_entity.pdbx_description
1 polymer ?
#
loop_
_entity_poly.entity_id
_entity_poly.type
_entity_poly.pdbx_seq_one_letter_code
_entity_poly.pdbx_strand_id
1 'polypeptide(L)'
;MDGGQVAASPEPGSLPRARQGAEPQRLLTTLLGDYWFWRQEHIPSAALVRLLEEFGISEASARAALRRLVSRGLLASSRNGRTTAYGLPPRASDVIVAHMRRLLTFGAVTPPWDGEWTVVTFSVPEDQRDTRRTLRDGLRLLHFGMIFDAVWVSPHDRTDDVVELTRRLGVRGAVVFRARKVTDDLDPVPARAFDVTALRERYLRFIDTHRPVAERLALSGPMSGPMSGPMSGPMSGPMSGPSPAEALRLRTAIMTDWRVFPTLDPDLPAELLPAGWPRDEARRLCVQIYDSLGEPAERRFHEILAGFDPELAGLAAHHTFTQVSALESPVTRRHTAFDETTDRDRLDLLGGEEAGAWRKGGGDR
;
A
#
# COMPACT_ATOMS: atom_id res chain seq x y z
N MET A 1 -34.98 -4.21 -49.44
CA MET A 1 -34.04 -5.14 -48.78
C MET A 1 -33.14 -4.29 -47.93
N ASP A 2 -33.56 -4.05 -46.70
CA ASP A 2 -32.86 -3.20 -45.73
C ASP A 2 -32.63 -4.09 -44.50
N GLY A 3 -31.38 -4.51 -44.30
CA GLY A 3 -30.98 -5.49 -43.29
C GLY A 3 -30.36 -4.78 -42.10
N GLY A 4 -31.19 -4.45 -41.11
CA GLY A 4 -30.75 -3.88 -39.84
C GLY A 4 -29.89 -4.87 -39.05
N GLN A 5 -28.62 -4.52 -38.85
CA GLN A 5 -27.71 -5.25 -37.98
C GLN A 5 -27.86 -4.70 -36.56
N VAL A 6 -28.57 -5.46 -35.72
CA VAL A 6 -28.77 -5.19 -34.30
C VAL A 6 -27.43 -5.35 -33.58
N ALA A 7 -26.96 -4.28 -32.94
CA ALA A 7 -25.81 -4.32 -32.05
C ALA A 7 -26.11 -5.24 -30.86
N ALA A 8 -25.31 -6.28 -30.69
CA ALA A 8 -25.44 -7.21 -29.57
C ALA A 8 -25.13 -6.49 -28.24
N SER A 9 -26.07 -6.56 -27.31
CA SER A 9 -25.90 -6.09 -25.93
C SER A 9 -24.78 -6.85 -25.22
N PRO A 10 -23.98 -6.21 -24.35
CA PRO A 10 -22.95 -6.89 -23.57
C PRO A 10 -23.57 -7.81 -22.50
N GLU A 11 -23.12 -9.05 -22.47
CA GLU A 11 -23.46 -10.08 -21.47
C GLU A 11 -23.20 -9.59 -20.01
N PRO A 12 -24.17 -9.70 -19.09
CA PRO A 12 -23.99 -9.35 -17.68
C PRO A 12 -23.30 -10.51 -16.93
N GLY A 13 -22.03 -10.34 -16.54
CA GLY A 13 -21.33 -11.33 -15.70
C GLY A 13 -19.81 -11.41 -15.83
N SER A 14 -19.18 -10.63 -16.72
CA SER A 14 -17.72 -10.61 -16.81
C SER A 14 -17.12 -9.78 -15.67
N LEU A 15 -16.67 -10.48 -14.62
CA LEU A 15 -15.87 -9.88 -13.55
C LEU A 15 -14.67 -9.15 -14.14
N PRO A 16 -14.24 -8.01 -13.57
CA PRO A 16 -13.01 -7.35 -14.00
C PRO A 16 -11.88 -8.37 -13.92
N ARG A 17 -11.33 -8.76 -15.08
CA ARG A 17 -10.10 -9.54 -15.15
C ARG A 17 -9.09 -8.80 -14.27
N ALA A 18 -8.53 -9.48 -13.26
CA ALA A 18 -7.44 -8.96 -12.45
C ALA A 18 -6.44 -8.30 -13.41
N ARG A 19 -6.28 -6.98 -13.29
CA ARG A 19 -5.50 -6.19 -14.24
C ARG A 19 -4.16 -6.87 -14.49
N GLN A 20 -3.92 -7.31 -15.72
CA GLN A 20 -2.58 -7.51 -16.23
C GLN A 20 -1.84 -6.19 -16.02
N GLY A 21 -0.87 -6.13 -15.09
CA GLY A 21 -0.06 -4.91 -14.91
C GLY A 21 0.47 -4.59 -13.51
N ALA A 22 0.21 -5.36 -12.47
CA ALA A 22 0.98 -5.19 -11.22
C ALA A 22 2.39 -5.78 -11.41
N GLU A 23 3.43 -5.00 -11.12
CA GLU A 23 4.81 -5.48 -11.20
C GLU A 23 4.97 -6.76 -10.34
N PRO A 24 5.54 -7.86 -10.85
CA PRO A 24 5.68 -9.11 -10.10
C PRO A 24 6.32 -8.96 -8.72
N GLN A 25 7.29 -8.03 -8.59
CA GLN A 25 7.92 -7.69 -7.31
C GLN A 25 6.90 -7.13 -6.31
N ARG A 26 6.05 -6.21 -6.76
CA ARG A 26 5.00 -5.61 -5.93
C ARG A 26 4.02 -6.68 -5.46
N LEU A 27 3.52 -7.53 -6.36
CA LEU A 27 2.63 -8.64 -5.98
C LEU A 27 3.25 -9.56 -4.94
N LEU A 28 4.51 -9.95 -5.15
CA LEU A 28 5.22 -10.83 -4.22
C LEU A 28 5.40 -10.17 -2.83
N THR A 29 5.77 -8.89 -2.78
CA THR A 29 5.87 -8.16 -1.50
C THR A 29 4.50 -7.95 -0.84
N THR A 30 3.41 -7.88 -1.60
CA THR A 30 2.03 -7.88 -1.05
C THR A 30 1.72 -9.23 -0.43
N LEU A 31 1.93 -10.33 -1.14
CA LEU A 31 1.66 -11.68 -0.63
C LEU A 31 2.48 -12.00 0.62
N LEU A 32 3.76 -11.66 0.64
CA LEU A 32 4.60 -11.87 1.83
C LEU A 32 4.17 -10.95 2.99
N GLY A 33 3.76 -9.72 2.69
CA GLY A 33 3.18 -8.81 3.69
C GLY A 33 1.87 -9.34 4.28
N ASP A 34 0.99 -9.90 3.44
CA ASP A 34 -0.34 -10.38 3.81
C ASP A 34 -0.29 -11.66 4.65
N TYR A 35 0.59 -12.60 4.29
CA TYR A 35 0.56 -13.98 4.83
C TYR A 35 1.83 -14.44 5.56
N TRP A 36 2.94 -13.71 5.45
CA TRP A 36 4.27 -14.18 5.89
C TRP A 36 5.12 -13.15 6.68
N PHE A 37 4.53 -12.02 7.09
CA PHE A 37 5.29 -10.86 7.57
C PHE A 37 5.89 -10.97 8.98
N TRP A 38 5.49 -11.96 9.78
CA TRP A 38 6.07 -12.26 11.11
C TRP A 38 6.97 -13.50 11.11
N ARG A 39 7.31 -14.02 9.93
CA ARG A 39 7.97 -15.31 9.79
C ARG A 39 9.44 -15.13 9.41
N GLN A 40 10.28 -15.93 10.04
CA GLN A 40 11.72 -16.02 9.74
C GLN A 40 12.00 -17.20 8.79
N GLU A 41 11.02 -18.10 8.67
CA GLU A 41 11.07 -19.27 7.81
C GLU A 41 11.10 -18.86 6.33
N HIS A 42 11.90 -19.58 5.54
CA HIS A 42 12.03 -19.32 4.12
C HIS A 42 11.08 -20.22 3.32
N ILE A 43 10.34 -19.62 2.39
CA ILE A 43 9.42 -20.32 1.48
C ILE A 43 10.20 -20.87 0.27
N PRO A 44 9.99 -22.14 -0.12
CA PRO A 44 10.58 -22.71 -1.34
C PRO A 44 10.31 -21.85 -2.58
N SER A 45 11.32 -21.66 -3.43
CA SER A 45 11.21 -20.86 -4.65
C SER A 45 10.05 -21.31 -5.56
N ALA A 46 9.78 -22.62 -5.61
CA ALA A 46 8.72 -23.17 -6.46
C ALA A 46 7.33 -22.78 -5.94
N ALA A 47 7.14 -22.70 -4.62
CA ALA A 47 5.89 -22.24 -4.01
C ALA A 47 5.64 -20.75 -4.31
N LEU A 48 6.66 -19.91 -4.18
CA LEU A 48 6.54 -18.47 -4.52
C LEU A 48 6.25 -18.24 -6.01
N VAL A 49 6.86 -19.04 -6.90
CA VAL A 49 6.53 -19.03 -8.33
C VAL A 49 5.08 -19.43 -8.54
N ARG A 50 4.62 -20.52 -7.91
CA ARG A 50 3.24 -21.00 -8.05
C ARG A 50 2.21 -20.00 -7.52
N LEU A 51 2.53 -19.28 -6.44
CA LEU A 51 1.72 -18.19 -5.92
C LEU A 51 1.58 -17.06 -6.96
N LEU A 52 2.67 -16.66 -7.63
CA LEU A 52 2.61 -15.63 -8.66
C LEU A 52 1.88 -16.09 -9.94
N GLU A 53 1.94 -17.38 -10.28
CA GLU A 53 1.16 -17.96 -11.38
C GLU A 53 -0.36 -17.84 -11.16
N GLU A 54 -0.83 -17.85 -9.91
CA GLU A 54 -2.24 -17.60 -9.55
C GLU A 54 -2.74 -16.23 -10.03
N PHE A 55 -1.80 -15.29 -10.28
CA PHE A 55 -2.05 -13.94 -10.81
C PHE A 55 -1.72 -13.82 -12.31
N GLY A 56 -1.45 -14.94 -13.00
CA GLY A 56 -1.10 -14.95 -14.42
C GLY A 56 0.34 -14.50 -14.72
N ILE A 57 1.22 -14.46 -13.71
CA ILE A 57 2.64 -14.18 -13.93
C ILE A 57 3.34 -15.46 -14.37
N SER A 58 4.08 -15.39 -15.48
CA SER A 58 4.85 -16.54 -15.97
C SER A 58 5.98 -16.91 -15.01
N GLU A 59 6.36 -18.20 -15.00
CA GLU A 59 7.48 -18.70 -14.21
C GLU A 59 8.77 -17.88 -14.41
N ALA A 60 9.09 -17.54 -15.67
CA ALA A 60 10.27 -16.75 -16.00
C ALA A 60 10.24 -15.36 -15.34
N SER A 61 9.10 -14.68 -15.40
CA SER A 61 8.89 -13.37 -14.77
C SER A 61 8.91 -13.46 -13.24
N ALA A 62 8.32 -14.51 -12.65
CA ALA A 62 8.35 -14.76 -11.21
C ALA A 62 9.78 -14.98 -10.69
N ARG A 63 10.58 -15.82 -11.37
CA ARG A 63 11.99 -16.04 -11.02
C ARG A 63 12.84 -14.80 -11.22
N ALA A 64 12.55 -13.97 -12.22
CA ALA A 64 13.22 -12.68 -12.39
C ALA A 64 12.89 -11.71 -11.24
N ALA A 65 11.63 -11.65 -10.81
CA ALA A 65 11.18 -10.85 -9.68
C ALA A 65 11.88 -11.24 -8.37
N LEU A 66 11.93 -12.53 -8.06
CA LEU A 66 12.64 -13.07 -6.90
C LEU A 66 14.12 -12.64 -6.88
N ARG A 67 14.81 -12.81 -8.01
CA ARG A 67 16.22 -12.40 -8.14
C ARG A 67 16.40 -10.90 -7.94
N ARG A 68 15.51 -10.06 -8.48
CA ARG A 68 15.55 -8.61 -8.30
C ARG A 68 15.31 -8.19 -6.85
N LEU A 69 14.38 -8.84 -6.16
CA LEU A 69 14.14 -8.57 -4.74
C LEU A 69 15.34 -8.97 -3.88
N VAL A 70 16.02 -10.09 -4.19
CA VAL A 70 17.27 -10.46 -3.52
C VAL A 70 18.39 -9.46 -3.82
N SER A 71 18.57 -9.04 -5.07
CA SER A 71 19.62 -8.06 -5.41
C SER A 71 19.39 -6.69 -4.77
N ARG A 72 18.14 -6.36 -4.44
CA ARG A 72 17.75 -5.15 -3.70
C ARG A 72 17.77 -5.34 -2.17
N GLY A 73 18.16 -6.51 -1.67
CA GLY A 73 18.21 -6.79 -0.23
C GLY A 73 16.87 -7.01 0.45
N LEU A 74 15.77 -7.13 -0.32
CA LEU A 74 14.40 -7.25 0.20
C LEU A 74 14.00 -8.69 0.53
N LEU A 75 14.74 -9.65 -0.02
CA LEU A 75 14.63 -11.07 0.30
C LEU A 75 16.00 -11.65 0.58
N ALA A 76 16.06 -12.55 1.55
CA ALA A 76 17.21 -13.41 1.80
C ALA A 76 17.03 -14.74 1.07
N SER A 77 18.06 -15.19 0.36
CA SER A 77 18.08 -16.52 -0.24
C SER A 77 18.76 -17.49 0.74
N SER A 78 18.16 -18.66 0.94
CA SER A 78 18.81 -19.80 1.60
C SER A 78 18.80 -21.01 0.67
N ARG A 79 19.85 -21.82 0.76
CA ARG A 79 19.91 -23.12 0.10
C ARG A 79 19.84 -24.19 1.18
N ASN A 80 18.84 -25.05 1.09
CA ASN A 80 18.78 -26.28 1.86
C ASN A 80 18.87 -27.46 0.88
N GLY A 81 20.05 -28.08 0.78
CA GLY A 81 20.31 -29.14 -0.19
C GLY A 81 20.14 -28.67 -1.64
N ARG A 82 19.20 -29.28 -2.38
CA ARG A 82 18.96 -29.02 -3.82
C ARG A 82 17.93 -27.91 -4.08
N THR A 83 17.26 -27.40 -3.05
CA THR A 83 16.20 -26.40 -3.20
C THR A 83 16.67 -25.03 -2.73
N THR A 84 16.25 -23.99 -3.47
CA THR A 84 16.42 -22.60 -3.06
C THR A 84 15.12 -22.13 -2.41
N ALA A 85 15.24 -21.51 -1.25
CA ALA A 85 14.14 -20.91 -0.51
C ALA A 85 14.42 -19.42 -0.27
N TYR A 86 13.36 -18.62 -0.12
CA TYR A 86 13.46 -17.19 0.12
C TYR A 86 12.64 -16.79 1.35
N GLY A 87 13.17 -15.89 2.17
CA GLY A 87 12.45 -15.31 3.29
C GLY A 87 12.80 -13.84 3.49
N LEU A 88 12.21 -13.24 4.51
CA LEU A 88 12.54 -11.87 4.90
C LEU A 88 13.94 -11.81 5.51
N PRO A 89 14.76 -10.80 5.21
CA PRO A 89 16.02 -10.59 5.90
C PRO A 89 15.80 -10.40 7.41
N PRO A 90 16.64 -10.95 8.30
CA PRO A 90 16.49 -10.82 9.75
C PRO A 90 16.45 -9.36 10.25
N ARG A 91 17.08 -8.44 9.51
CA ARG A 91 17.14 -7.01 9.85
C ARG A 91 15.92 -6.20 9.38
N ALA A 92 15.07 -6.78 8.53
CA ALA A 92 13.94 -6.10 7.94
C ALA A 92 12.63 -6.30 8.72
N SER A 93 12.59 -7.19 9.73
CA SER A 93 11.35 -7.54 10.43
C SER A 93 10.70 -6.32 11.11
N ASP A 94 11.46 -5.55 11.87
CA ASP A 94 10.90 -4.42 12.64
C ASP A 94 10.46 -3.27 11.72
N VAL A 95 11.22 -3.04 10.66
CA VAL A 95 10.95 -2.08 9.57
C VAL A 95 9.63 -2.41 8.87
N ILE A 96 9.48 -3.67 8.45
CA ILE A 96 8.31 -4.17 7.75
C ILE A 96 7.10 -4.12 8.67
N VAL A 97 7.26 -4.46 9.94
CA VAL A 97 6.19 -4.38 10.94
C VAL A 97 5.71 -2.95 11.15
N ALA A 98 6.62 -1.99 11.33
CA ALA A 98 6.26 -0.59 11.45
C ALA A 98 5.58 -0.05 10.18
N HIS A 99 6.05 -0.47 9.00
CA HIS A 99 5.44 -0.13 7.73
C HIS A 99 4.03 -0.72 7.59
N MET A 100 3.84 -2.01 7.88
CA MET A 100 2.54 -2.69 7.82
C MET A 100 1.54 -2.07 8.80
N ARG A 101 1.98 -1.74 10.03
CA ARG A 101 1.14 -1.00 10.98
C ARG A 101 0.68 0.32 10.38
N ARG A 102 1.61 1.15 9.88
CA ARG A 102 1.26 2.43 9.23
C ARG A 102 0.30 2.26 8.06
N LEU A 103 0.52 1.25 7.22
CA LEU A 103 -0.33 0.93 6.07
C LEU A 103 -1.78 0.61 6.49
N LEU A 104 -1.93 -0.18 7.55
CA LEU A 104 -3.23 -0.66 8.03
C LEU A 104 -3.96 0.38 8.91
N THR A 105 -3.22 1.26 9.60
CA THR A 105 -3.81 2.34 10.40
C THR A 105 -4.02 3.63 9.61
N PHE A 106 -3.47 3.73 8.39
CA PHE A 106 -3.61 4.92 7.55
C PHE A 106 -5.09 5.24 7.28
N GLY A 107 -5.47 6.51 7.49
CA GLY A 107 -6.84 7.01 7.38
C GLY A 107 -7.82 6.47 8.42
N ALA A 108 -7.37 5.72 9.44
CA ALA A 108 -8.24 5.21 10.50
C ALA A 108 -8.73 6.31 11.43
N VAL A 109 -7.84 7.28 11.69
CA VAL A 109 -8.08 8.47 12.48
C VAL A 109 -7.50 9.63 11.69
N THR A 110 -8.28 10.69 11.51
CA THR A 110 -7.74 11.95 11.00
C THR A 110 -7.19 12.72 12.21
N PRO A 111 -5.87 12.97 12.29
CA PRO A 111 -5.32 13.73 13.40
C PRO A 111 -5.91 15.15 13.40
N PRO A 112 -6.27 15.71 14.56
CA PRO A 112 -6.74 17.09 14.63
C PRO A 112 -5.64 18.03 14.18
N TRP A 113 -6.00 19.07 13.43
CA TRP A 113 -5.05 20.11 13.08
C TRP A 113 -4.85 21.06 14.25
N ASP A 114 -3.59 21.31 14.64
CA ASP A 114 -3.24 22.28 15.68
C ASP A 114 -3.13 23.73 15.16
N GLY A 115 -3.44 23.94 13.87
CA GLY A 115 -3.39 25.24 13.23
C GLY A 115 -2.00 25.66 12.75
N GLU A 116 -0.96 24.85 12.98
CA GLU A 116 0.42 25.22 12.61
C GLU A 116 1.06 24.27 11.59
N TRP A 117 1.90 24.86 10.76
CA TRP A 117 2.73 24.19 9.77
C TRP A 117 4.13 24.01 10.31
N THR A 118 4.70 22.82 10.10
CA THR A 118 6.15 22.64 10.20
C THR A 118 6.73 23.13 8.90
N VAL A 119 7.54 24.18 8.96
CA VAL A 119 8.17 24.78 7.80
C VAL A 119 9.65 24.55 7.86
N VAL A 120 10.21 24.00 6.79
CA VAL A 120 11.63 23.80 6.62
C VAL A 120 12.12 24.72 5.53
N THR A 121 13.14 25.49 5.86
CA THR A 121 13.90 26.28 4.90
C THR A 121 15.33 25.82 4.91
N PHE A 122 15.99 25.78 3.76
CA PHE A 122 17.39 25.38 3.70
C PHE A 122 18.17 26.10 2.61
N SER A 123 19.45 26.29 2.88
CA SER A 123 20.45 26.70 1.89
C SER A 123 21.49 25.59 1.78
N VAL A 124 21.56 24.97 0.61
CA VAL A 124 22.58 23.97 0.27
C VAL A 124 23.41 24.54 -0.88
N PRO A 125 24.74 24.65 -0.75
CA PRO A 125 25.63 25.16 -1.80
C PRO A 125 25.37 24.52 -3.18
N GLU A 126 25.61 25.28 -4.26
CA GLU A 126 25.32 24.82 -5.64
C GLU A 126 26.16 23.64 -6.11
N ASP A 127 27.35 23.47 -5.54
CA ASP A 127 28.25 22.34 -5.77
C ASP A 127 27.75 21.05 -5.09
N GLN A 128 26.85 21.16 -4.11
CA GLN A 128 26.28 20.04 -3.35
C GLN A 128 24.88 19.62 -3.87
N ARG A 129 24.75 19.49 -5.19
CA ARG A 129 23.47 19.14 -5.85
C ARG A 129 22.90 17.81 -5.40
N ASP A 130 23.77 16.83 -5.16
CA ASP A 130 23.37 15.50 -4.70
C ASP A 130 22.78 15.56 -3.28
N THR A 131 23.45 16.23 -2.35
CA THR A 131 22.95 16.47 -0.99
C THR A 131 21.61 17.18 -1.01
N ARG A 132 21.46 18.22 -1.85
CA ARG A 132 20.20 18.94 -2.02
C ARG A 132 19.08 18.02 -2.52
N ARG A 133 19.36 17.18 -3.51
CA ARG A 133 18.40 16.20 -4.04
C ARG A 133 17.98 15.22 -2.95
N THR A 134 18.94 14.62 -2.25
CA THR A 134 18.67 13.66 -1.17
C THR A 134 17.87 14.28 -0.02
N LEU A 135 18.15 15.54 0.36
CA LEU A 135 17.35 16.26 1.35
C LEU A 135 15.90 16.43 0.91
N ARG A 136 15.66 16.83 -0.35
CA ARG A 136 14.31 16.98 -0.91
C ARG A 136 13.57 15.64 -0.96
N ASP A 137 14.25 14.57 -1.32
CA ASP A 137 13.67 13.23 -1.35
C ASP A 137 13.32 12.75 0.06
N GLY A 138 14.19 13.02 1.05
CA GLY A 138 13.89 12.77 2.47
C GLY A 138 12.69 13.59 2.97
N LEU A 139 12.58 14.87 2.61
CA LEU A 139 11.43 15.70 2.97
C LEU A 139 10.12 15.18 2.35
N ARG A 140 10.15 14.67 1.12
CA ARG A 140 8.98 14.02 0.51
C ARG A 140 8.57 12.75 1.25
N LEU A 141 9.54 11.95 1.71
CA LEU A 141 9.26 10.76 2.54
C LEU A 141 8.66 11.12 3.91
N LEU A 142 8.97 12.32 4.41
CA LEU A 142 8.35 12.92 5.59
C LEU A 142 7.02 13.62 5.30
N HIS A 143 6.49 13.48 4.09
CA HIS A 143 5.23 14.10 3.67
C HIS A 143 5.24 15.63 3.71
N PHE A 144 6.40 16.25 3.48
CA PHE A 144 6.46 17.68 3.21
C PHE A 144 6.10 17.97 1.76
N GLY A 145 5.31 19.01 1.56
CA GLY A 145 5.01 19.61 0.26
C GLY A 145 5.92 20.81 -0.01
N MET A 146 6.30 21.01 -1.27
CA MET A 146 7.15 22.12 -1.68
C MET A 146 6.30 23.34 -2.01
N ILE A 147 6.48 24.47 -1.32
CA ILE A 147 5.86 25.75 -1.71
C ILE A 147 6.78 26.52 -2.68
N PHE A 148 8.07 26.53 -2.35
CA PHE A 148 9.15 27.13 -3.14
C PHE A 148 10.38 26.22 -3.11
N ASP A 149 11.36 26.45 -3.99
CA ASP A 149 12.52 25.56 -4.19
C ASP A 149 13.25 25.18 -2.88
N ALA A 150 13.27 26.09 -1.91
CA ALA A 150 13.89 25.92 -0.60
C ALA A 150 12.91 26.08 0.58
N VAL A 151 11.59 26.07 0.35
CA VAL A 151 10.56 26.21 1.39
C VAL A 151 9.58 25.05 1.31
N TRP A 152 9.58 24.22 2.35
CA TRP A 152 8.81 23.00 2.45
C TRP A 152 7.93 23.02 3.67
N VAL A 153 6.72 22.49 3.57
CA VAL A 153 5.74 22.52 4.66
C VAL A 153 5.09 21.17 4.91
N SER A 154 4.76 20.90 6.17
CA SER A 154 3.93 19.75 6.59
C SER A 154 2.89 20.23 7.60
N PRO A 155 1.65 19.73 7.55
CA PRO A 155 0.65 20.05 8.57
C PRO A 155 0.91 19.31 9.90
N HIS A 156 1.85 18.37 9.91
CA HIS A 156 2.21 17.58 11.09
C HIS A 156 3.46 18.15 11.76
N ASP A 157 3.57 18.04 13.09
CA ASP A 157 4.84 18.31 13.77
C ASP A 157 5.86 17.22 13.41
N ARG A 158 6.83 17.61 12.58
CA ARG A 158 7.90 16.78 12.04
C ARG A 158 9.27 17.33 12.42
N THR A 159 9.33 18.13 13.48
CA THR A 159 10.56 18.86 13.86
C THR A 159 11.71 17.89 14.12
N ASP A 160 11.50 16.87 14.95
CA ASP A 160 12.52 15.86 15.27
C ASP A 160 12.97 15.07 14.03
N ASP A 161 12.02 14.75 13.13
CA ASP A 161 12.30 14.05 11.87
C ASP A 161 13.22 14.85 10.95
N VAL A 162 13.00 16.17 10.85
CA VAL A 162 13.82 17.08 10.04
C VAL A 162 15.21 17.26 10.65
N VAL A 163 15.29 17.40 11.97
CA VAL A 163 16.58 17.50 12.68
C VAL A 163 17.42 16.25 12.41
N GLU A 164 16.82 15.07 12.50
CA GLU A 164 17.52 13.81 12.23
C GLU A 164 17.94 13.69 10.76
N LEU A 165 17.06 14.01 9.82
CA LEU A 165 17.37 13.99 8.38
C LEU A 165 18.54 14.91 8.04
N THR A 166 18.50 16.16 8.52
CA THR A 166 19.55 17.16 8.25
C THR A 166 20.88 16.78 8.89
N ARG A 167 20.86 16.25 10.12
CA ARG A 167 22.04 15.69 10.81
C ARG A 167 22.68 14.57 10.00
N ARG A 168 21.89 13.58 9.54
CA ARG A 168 22.39 12.45 8.74
C ARG A 168 23.04 12.89 7.42
N LEU A 169 22.47 13.91 6.79
CA LEU A 169 22.97 14.44 5.52
C LEU A 169 24.09 15.48 5.69
N GLY A 170 24.45 15.86 6.92
CA GLY A 170 25.44 16.90 7.18
C GLY A 170 25.02 18.30 6.74
N VAL A 171 23.71 18.55 6.60
CA VAL A 171 23.18 19.83 6.14
C VAL A 171 23.10 20.81 7.33
N ARG A 172 24.00 21.79 7.36
CA ARG A 172 24.04 22.83 8.41
C ARG A 172 23.17 24.05 8.11
N GLY A 173 22.82 24.26 6.85
CA GLY A 173 22.07 25.44 6.38
C GLY A 173 20.56 25.30 6.44
N ALA A 174 20.01 24.43 7.28
CA ALA A 174 18.57 24.20 7.41
C ALA A 174 18.01 24.83 8.69
N VAL A 175 16.83 25.43 8.60
CA VAL A 175 16.08 26.01 9.71
C VAL A 175 14.66 25.45 9.66
N VAL A 176 14.17 24.98 10.81
CA VAL A 176 12.81 24.48 10.99
C VAL A 176 12.07 25.37 11.98
N PHE A 177 10.81 25.69 11.67
CA PHE A 177 9.94 26.45 12.55
C PHE A 177 8.50 25.93 12.48
N ARG A 178 7.75 26.16 13.57
CA ARG A 178 6.29 26.04 13.58
C ARG A 178 5.70 27.41 13.25
N ALA A 179 4.79 27.50 12.27
CA ALA A 179 4.18 28.75 11.85
C ALA A 179 2.70 28.60 11.49
N ARG A 180 1.93 29.67 11.72
CA ARG A 180 0.53 29.76 11.29
C ARG A 180 0.42 30.61 10.04
N LYS A 181 -0.49 30.23 9.14
CA LYS A 181 -0.89 31.09 8.02
C LYS A 181 -1.68 32.28 8.59
N VAL A 182 -1.38 33.49 8.14
CA VAL A 182 -1.93 34.73 8.71
C VAL A 182 -3.17 35.23 7.97
N THR A 183 -3.30 34.94 6.68
CA THR A 183 -4.45 35.36 5.85
C THR A 183 -4.83 34.29 4.83
N ASP A 184 -6.13 34.19 4.54
CA ASP A 184 -6.69 33.37 3.47
C ASP A 184 -6.95 34.12 2.16
N ASP A 185 -6.61 35.42 2.11
CA ASP A 185 -6.70 36.24 0.89
C ASP A 185 -5.66 35.85 -0.18
N LEU A 186 -4.67 35.04 0.21
CA LEU A 186 -3.61 34.51 -0.66
C LEU A 186 -3.75 32.99 -0.83
N ASP A 187 -3.08 32.47 -1.87
CA ASP A 187 -3.05 31.06 -2.25
C ASP A 187 -3.10 30.11 -1.03
N PRO A 188 -4.03 29.14 -1.01
CA PRO A 188 -4.06 28.16 0.06
C PRO A 188 -2.80 27.29 -0.01
N VAL A 189 -2.09 27.19 1.12
CA VAL A 189 -0.87 26.38 1.25
C VAL A 189 -1.08 24.95 0.72
N PRO A 190 -2.18 24.24 1.04
CA PRO A 190 -2.40 22.89 0.53
C PRO A 190 -2.37 22.80 -1.00
N ALA A 191 -3.01 23.73 -1.71
CA ALA A 191 -3.10 23.69 -3.18
C ALA A 191 -1.74 23.91 -3.86
N ARG A 192 -0.80 24.57 -3.18
CA ARG A 192 0.54 24.84 -3.71
C ARG A 192 1.55 23.77 -3.31
N ALA A 193 1.45 23.27 -2.09
CA ALA A 193 2.37 22.29 -1.52
C ALA A 193 2.05 20.86 -1.93
N PHE A 194 0.77 20.55 -2.20
CA PHE A 194 0.29 19.20 -2.48
C PHE A 194 -0.64 19.17 -3.69
N ASP A 195 -0.51 18.13 -4.51
CA ASP A 195 -1.42 17.88 -5.63
C ASP A 195 -2.70 17.18 -5.15
N VAL A 196 -3.53 17.94 -4.42
CA VAL A 196 -4.79 17.44 -3.85
C VAL A 196 -5.78 17.02 -4.93
N THR A 197 -5.72 17.61 -6.13
CA THR A 197 -6.57 17.25 -7.26
C THR A 197 -6.23 15.86 -7.78
N ALA A 198 -4.96 15.60 -8.11
CA ALA A 198 -4.54 14.27 -8.56
C ALA A 198 -4.72 13.21 -7.47
N LEU A 199 -4.55 13.57 -6.18
CA LEU A 199 -4.83 12.66 -5.07
C LEU A 199 -6.32 12.31 -4.98
N ARG A 200 -7.22 13.30 -5.10
CA ARG A 200 -8.67 13.07 -5.14
C ARG A 200 -9.05 12.14 -6.29
N GLU A 201 -8.53 12.37 -7.50
CA GLU A 201 -8.79 11.52 -8.67
C GLU A 201 -8.34 10.07 -8.46
N ARG A 202 -7.19 9.86 -7.79
CA ARG A 202 -6.71 8.52 -7.45
C ARG A 202 -7.65 7.80 -6.48
N TYR A 203 -8.15 8.50 -5.46
CA TYR A 203 -9.15 7.94 -4.55
C TYR A 203 -10.46 7.59 -5.26
N LEU A 204 -10.97 8.49 -6.10
CA LEU A 204 -12.20 8.24 -6.86
C LEU A 204 -12.03 7.03 -7.78
N ARG A 205 -10.91 6.92 -8.49
CA ARG A 205 -10.59 5.75 -9.32
C ARG A 205 -10.51 4.47 -8.51
N PHE A 206 -9.92 4.50 -7.31
CA PHE A 206 -9.89 3.36 -6.41
C PHE A 206 -11.31 2.93 -6.02
N ILE A 207 -12.16 3.90 -5.63
CA ILE A 207 -13.56 3.67 -5.28
C ILE A 207 -14.32 3.05 -6.46
N ASP A 208 -14.24 3.64 -7.64
CA ASP A 208 -14.93 3.16 -8.84
C ASP A 208 -14.49 1.75 -9.22
N THR A 209 -13.21 1.43 -9.03
CA THR A 209 -12.66 0.10 -9.33
C THR A 209 -13.17 -0.96 -8.37
N HIS A 210 -13.24 -0.64 -7.07
CA HIS A 210 -13.46 -1.65 -6.02
C HIS A 210 -14.92 -1.69 -5.52
N ARG A 211 -15.74 -0.67 -5.77
CA ARG A 211 -17.15 -0.63 -5.33
C ARG A 211 -17.96 -1.82 -5.85
N PRO A 212 -17.90 -2.20 -7.14
CA PRO A 212 -18.65 -3.37 -7.63
C PRO A 212 -18.22 -4.68 -6.95
N VAL A 213 -16.95 -4.78 -6.53
CA VAL A 213 -16.43 -5.95 -5.82
C VAL A 213 -17.04 -6.02 -4.42
N ALA A 214 -17.07 -4.91 -3.67
CA ALA A 214 -17.70 -4.88 -2.35
C ALA A 214 -19.20 -5.19 -2.40
N GLU A 215 -19.92 -4.61 -3.36
CA GLU A 215 -21.35 -4.86 -3.57
C GLU A 215 -21.62 -6.34 -3.86
N ARG A 216 -20.82 -6.95 -4.73
CA ARG A 216 -20.91 -8.38 -5.02
C ARG A 216 -20.65 -9.26 -3.80
N LEU A 217 -19.61 -8.95 -3.02
CA LEU A 217 -19.29 -9.71 -1.80
C LEU A 217 -20.39 -9.58 -0.74
N ALA A 218 -21.03 -8.40 -0.63
CA ALA A 218 -22.15 -8.19 0.29
C ALA A 218 -23.38 -9.01 -0.09
N LEU A 219 -23.67 -9.15 -1.38
CA LEU A 219 -24.78 -9.96 -1.89
C LEU A 219 -24.57 -11.48 -1.69
N SER A 220 -23.32 -11.93 -1.57
CA SER A 220 -23.01 -13.35 -1.34
C SER A 220 -23.25 -13.83 0.10
N GLY A 221 -23.47 -12.91 1.07
CA GLY A 221 -23.85 -13.18 2.45
C GLY A 221 -22.84 -14.01 3.29
N PRO A 222 -22.85 -13.90 4.63
CA PRO A 222 -22.08 -14.80 5.49
C PRO A 222 -22.69 -16.20 5.50
N MET A 223 -21.85 -17.24 5.44
CA MET A 223 -22.20 -18.66 5.62
C MET A 223 -22.61 -18.98 7.08
N SER A 224 -23.49 -18.19 7.68
CA SER A 224 -23.89 -18.32 9.09
C SER A 224 -25.38 -18.05 9.31
N GLY A 225 -26.21 -18.30 8.30
CA GLY A 225 -27.66 -18.42 8.47
C GLY A 225 -28.03 -19.80 9.00
N PRO A 226 -28.99 -19.95 9.93
CA PRO A 226 -29.43 -21.26 10.41
C PRO A 226 -30.02 -22.06 9.25
N MET A 227 -29.58 -23.32 9.07
CA MET A 227 -30.17 -24.29 8.14
C MET A 227 -31.55 -24.79 8.63
N SER A 228 -32.43 -23.86 8.99
CA SER A 228 -33.75 -24.14 9.54
C SER A 228 -34.82 -23.57 8.61
N GLY A 229 -34.86 -24.07 7.37
CA GLY A 229 -35.90 -23.79 6.40
C GLY A 229 -36.33 -25.09 5.70
N PRO A 230 -37.61 -25.23 5.30
CA PRO A 230 -38.11 -26.48 4.73
C PRO A 230 -37.42 -26.78 3.38
N MET A 231 -36.91 -28.01 3.23
CA MET A 231 -36.18 -28.52 2.03
C MET A 231 -37.06 -28.72 0.78
N SER A 232 -38.10 -27.93 0.60
CA SER A 232 -39.11 -28.15 -0.44
C SER A 232 -39.27 -26.91 -1.33
N GLY A 233 -38.20 -26.53 -2.02
CA GLY A 233 -38.19 -25.50 -3.06
C GLY A 233 -36.94 -25.63 -3.93
N PRO A 234 -36.97 -25.25 -5.22
CA PRO A 234 -35.78 -25.31 -6.06
C PRO A 234 -34.69 -24.40 -5.47
N MET A 235 -33.52 -24.97 -5.17
CA MET A 235 -32.32 -24.24 -4.77
C MET A 235 -31.83 -23.38 -5.94
N SER A 236 -32.43 -22.21 -6.11
CA SER A 236 -32.10 -21.25 -7.18
C SER A 236 -31.68 -19.90 -6.58
N GLY A 237 -30.83 -19.93 -5.55
CA GLY A 237 -30.03 -18.79 -5.11
C GLY A 237 -28.54 -19.12 -5.31
N PRO A 238 -27.66 -18.16 -5.64
CA PRO A 238 -26.25 -18.46 -5.87
C PRO A 238 -25.64 -19.01 -4.57
N MET A 239 -25.33 -20.31 -4.58
CA MET A 239 -24.46 -20.89 -3.56
C MET A 239 -23.05 -20.32 -3.74
N SER A 240 -22.46 -19.90 -2.62
CA SER A 240 -21.03 -19.68 -2.40
C SER A 240 -20.51 -18.28 -2.71
N GLY A 241 -19.88 -17.68 -1.71
CA GLY A 241 -18.94 -16.57 -1.89
C GLY A 241 -17.75 -16.95 -2.78
N PRO A 242 -16.74 -16.08 -2.91
CA PRO A 242 -15.63 -16.29 -3.84
C PRO A 242 -14.88 -17.59 -3.51
N SER A 243 -14.44 -18.30 -4.56
CA SER A 243 -13.51 -19.43 -4.39
C SER A 243 -12.23 -18.97 -3.65
N PRO A 244 -11.50 -19.85 -2.94
CA PRO A 244 -10.24 -19.49 -2.30
C PRO A 244 -9.24 -18.81 -3.26
N ALA A 245 -9.15 -19.32 -4.49
CA ALA A 245 -8.35 -18.75 -5.57
C ALA A 245 -8.75 -17.31 -5.92
N GLU A 246 -10.06 -17.06 -6.04
CA GLU A 246 -10.58 -15.74 -6.30
C GLU A 246 -10.39 -14.79 -5.12
N ALA A 247 -10.64 -15.26 -3.89
CA ALA A 247 -10.43 -14.48 -2.68
C ALA A 247 -8.98 -14.01 -2.55
N LEU A 248 -8.01 -14.90 -2.81
CA LEU A 248 -6.59 -14.54 -2.81
C LEU A 248 -6.27 -13.45 -3.84
N ARG A 249 -6.81 -13.56 -5.06
CA ARG A 249 -6.62 -12.54 -6.10
C ARG A 249 -7.21 -11.20 -5.73
N LEU A 250 -8.48 -11.17 -5.32
CA LEU A 250 -9.18 -9.93 -4.98
C LEU A 250 -8.55 -9.21 -3.79
N ARG A 251 -8.20 -9.97 -2.74
CA ARG A 251 -7.58 -9.43 -1.53
C ARG A 251 -6.21 -8.84 -1.79
N THR A 252 -5.39 -9.55 -2.55
CA THR A 252 -4.05 -9.07 -2.91
C THR A 252 -4.14 -7.87 -3.85
N ALA A 253 -5.10 -7.84 -4.78
CA ALA A 253 -5.30 -6.73 -5.70
C ALA A 253 -5.69 -5.45 -4.95
N ILE A 254 -6.66 -5.51 -4.05
CA ILE A 254 -7.07 -4.31 -3.31
C ILE A 254 -5.96 -3.79 -2.38
N MET A 255 -5.19 -4.67 -1.75
CA MET A 255 -4.03 -4.25 -0.94
C MET A 255 -2.92 -3.64 -1.80
N THR A 256 -2.67 -4.21 -2.99
CA THR A 256 -1.70 -3.69 -3.95
C THR A 256 -2.07 -2.28 -4.44
N ASP A 257 -3.36 -2.02 -4.62
CA ASP A 257 -3.86 -0.69 -4.98
C ASP A 257 -3.87 0.26 -3.79
N TRP A 258 -4.27 -0.20 -2.59
CA TRP A 258 -4.35 0.64 -1.39
C TRP A 258 -2.98 1.13 -0.91
N ARG A 259 -1.96 0.28 -0.97
CA ARG A 259 -0.65 0.56 -0.37
C ARG A 259 0.13 1.71 -0.98
N VAL A 260 -0.34 2.28 -2.10
CA VAL A 260 0.23 3.50 -2.67
C VAL A 260 -0.18 4.74 -1.89
N PHE A 261 -1.35 4.75 -1.24
CA PHE A 261 -1.90 5.93 -0.59
C PHE A 261 -1.05 6.45 0.57
N PRO A 262 -0.54 5.63 1.51
CA PRO A 262 0.32 6.14 2.59
C PRO A 262 1.61 6.80 2.10
N THR A 263 2.02 6.56 0.86
CA THR A 263 3.18 7.21 0.25
C THR A 263 2.80 8.54 -0.43
N LEU A 264 1.58 8.63 -0.95
CA LEU A 264 1.12 9.78 -1.76
C LEU A 264 0.31 10.80 -0.97
N ASP A 265 -0.51 10.33 -0.04
CA ASP A 265 -1.31 11.17 0.83
C ASP A 265 -0.46 11.53 2.05
N PRO A 266 -0.16 12.82 2.28
CA PRO A 266 0.54 13.29 3.47
C PRO A 266 -0.33 13.24 4.74
N ASP A 267 -1.49 12.60 4.67
CA ASP A 267 -2.51 12.51 5.72
C ASP A 267 -2.97 13.90 6.15
N LEU A 268 -3.39 14.73 5.18
CA LEU A 268 -3.83 16.09 5.45
C LEU A 268 -4.99 16.09 6.47
N PRO A 269 -4.98 16.99 7.45
CA PRO A 269 -6.12 17.20 8.33
C PRO A 269 -7.38 17.59 7.53
N ALA A 270 -8.55 17.23 8.06
CA ALA A 270 -9.84 17.43 7.39
C ALA A 270 -10.11 18.91 7.10
N GLU A 271 -9.64 19.81 7.97
CA GLU A 271 -9.76 21.26 7.86
C GLU A 271 -9.01 21.83 6.66
N LEU A 272 -8.00 21.11 6.15
CA LEU A 272 -7.19 21.52 4.99
C LEU A 272 -7.67 20.88 3.68
N LEU A 273 -8.68 20.02 3.76
CA LEU A 273 -9.19 19.25 2.62
C LEU A 273 -10.49 19.86 2.09
N PRO A 274 -10.72 19.82 0.76
CA PRO A 274 -12.01 20.19 0.19
C PRO A 274 -13.16 19.34 0.73
N ALA A 275 -14.37 19.90 0.74
CA ALA A 275 -15.57 19.17 1.12
C ALA A 275 -15.76 17.87 0.29
N GLY A 276 -16.35 16.85 0.92
CA GLY A 276 -16.58 15.55 0.31
C GLY A 276 -15.30 14.85 -0.12
N TRP A 277 -14.25 14.93 0.71
CA TRP A 277 -12.99 14.25 0.45
C TRP A 277 -13.17 12.72 0.48
N PRO A 278 -12.72 11.98 -0.55
CA PRO A 278 -13.09 10.57 -0.75
C PRO A 278 -12.32 9.56 0.13
N ARG A 279 -11.35 9.99 0.94
CA ARG A 279 -10.46 9.09 1.71
C ARG A 279 -11.23 8.11 2.60
N ASP A 280 -12.20 8.60 3.36
CA ASP A 280 -12.93 7.76 4.33
C ASP A 280 -13.77 6.69 3.63
N GLU A 281 -14.37 7.02 2.48
CA GLU A 281 -15.08 6.06 1.65
C GLU A 281 -14.13 5.01 1.05
N ALA A 282 -13.01 5.45 0.47
CA ALA A 282 -11.99 4.55 -0.05
C ALA A 282 -11.46 3.59 1.04
N ARG A 283 -11.23 4.11 2.25
CA ARG A 283 -10.79 3.28 3.38
C ARG A 283 -11.84 2.28 3.79
N ARG A 284 -13.11 2.70 3.97
CA ARG A 284 -14.20 1.79 4.34
C ARG A 284 -14.33 0.65 3.32
N LEU A 285 -14.24 0.98 2.04
CA LEU A 285 -14.28 0.00 0.96
C LEU A 285 -13.09 -0.97 1.01
N CYS A 286 -11.87 -0.45 1.26
CA CYS A 286 -10.67 -1.26 1.43
C CYS A 286 -10.81 -2.24 2.59
N VAL A 287 -11.19 -1.74 3.78
CA VAL A 287 -11.40 -2.56 4.99
C VAL A 287 -12.46 -3.63 4.74
N GLN A 288 -13.61 -3.27 4.16
CA GLN A 288 -14.70 -4.21 3.89
C GLN A 288 -14.25 -5.39 3.01
N ILE A 289 -13.59 -5.11 1.89
CA ILE A 289 -13.15 -6.16 0.97
C ILE A 289 -11.97 -6.94 1.56
N TYR A 290 -10.96 -6.26 2.09
CA TYR A 290 -9.74 -6.93 2.57
C TYR A 290 -10.02 -7.83 3.77
N ASP A 291 -10.79 -7.36 4.76
CA ASP A 291 -11.06 -8.10 5.99
C ASP A 291 -12.01 -9.29 5.72
N SER A 292 -13.02 -9.14 4.83
CA SER A 292 -13.96 -10.22 4.50
C SER A 292 -13.33 -11.37 3.71
N LEU A 293 -12.25 -11.11 2.97
CA LEU A 293 -11.52 -12.11 2.19
C LEU A 293 -10.39 -12.79 2.99
N GLY A 294 -10.25 -12.43 4.26
CA GLY A 294 -9.41 -13.01 5.32
C GLY A 294 -9.04 -14.49 5.12
N GLU A 295 -9.92 -15.29 5.69
CA GLU A 295 -9.85 -16.74 5.73
C GLU A 295 -9.86 -17.42 4.34
N PRO A 296 -10.76 -17.09 3.38
CA PRO A 296 -10.77 -17.80 2.11
C PRO A 296 -9.49 -17.59 1.29
N ALA A 297 -8.86 -16.41 1.38
CA ALA A 297 -7.59 -16.16 0.71
C ALA A 297 -6.42 -16.91 1.36
N GLU A 298 -6.39 -16.96 2.70
CA GLU A 298 -5.40 -17.75 3.46
C GLU A 298 -5.47 -19.22 3.08
N ARG A 299 -6.67 -19.80 2.98
CA ARG A 299 -6.84 -21.20 2.56
C ARG A 299 -6.16 -21.48 1.22
N ARG A 300 -6.28 -20.58 0.24
CA ARG A 300 -5.59 -20.77 -1.05
C ARG A 300 -4.07 -20.68 -0.92
N PHE A 301 -3.59 -19.71 -0.15
CA PHE A 301 -2.15 -19.58 0.10
C PHE A 301 -1.59 -20.85 0.75
N HIS A 302 -2.29 -21.37 1.76
CA HIS A 302 -1.99 -22.64 2.42
C HIS A 302 -2.02 -23.83 1.44
N GLU A 303 -3.06 -23.99 0.63
CA GLU A 303 -3.16 -25.05 -0.39
C GLU A 303 -1.95 -25.08 -1.33
N ILE A 304 -1.53 -23.90 -1.83
CA ILE A 304 -0.39 -23.79 -2.73
C ILE A 304 0.89 -24.18 -1.99
N LEU A 305 1.11 -23.66 -0.78
CA LEU A 305 2.32 -23.94 -0.01
C LEU A 305 2.41 -25.40 0.44
N ALA A 306 1.29 -26.02 0.84
CA ALA A 306 1.23 -27.41 1.27
C ALA A 306 1.63 -28.40 0.16
N GLY A 307 1.47 -28.01 -1.11
CA GLY A 307 1.96 -28.79 -2.26
C GLY A 307 3.48 -28.89 -2.35
N PHE A 308 4.21 -28.05 -1.61
CA PHE A 308 5.68 -28.03 -1.58
C PHE A 308 6.24 -28.33 -0.19
N ASP A 309 5.58 -27.85 0.87
CA ASP A 309 5.99 -28.01 2.26
C ASP A 309 4.78 -27.88 3.20
N PRO A 310 4.20 -29.01 3.68
CA PRO A 310 3.03 -29.01 4.56
C PRO A 310 3.28 -28.36 5.93
N GLU A 311 4.49 -28.45 6.47
CA GLU A 311 4.81 -27.84 7.77
C GLU A 311 4.84 -26.33 7.66
N LEU A 312 5.46 -25.79 6.60
CA LEU A 312 5.43 -24.35 6.32
C LEU A 312 4.02 -23.85 6.01
N ALA A 313 3.18 -24.64 5.36
CA ALA A 313 1.80 -24.25 5.05
C ALA A 313 1.03 -23.82 6.30
N GLY A 314 1.17 -24.57 7.40
CA GLY A 314 0.51 -24.27 8.68
C GLY A 314 0.97 -22.98 9.37
N LEU A 315 2.03 -22.34 8.88
CA LEU A 315 2.53 -21.06 9.42
C LEU A 315 1.93 -19.82 8.75
N ALA A 316 1.31 -20.00 7.58
CA ALA A 316 0.67 -18.93 6.83
C ALA A 316 -0.52 -18.38 7.61
N ALA A 317 -0.56 -17.07 7.81
CA ALA A 317 -1.63 -16.43 8.56
C ALA A 317 -1.94 -15.05 7.98
N HIS A 318 -3.22 -14.78 7.79
CA HIS A 318 -3.68 -13.47 7.41
C HIS A 318 -3.81 -12.52 8.60
N HIS A 319 -3.89 -11.23 8.29
CA HIS A 319 -4.20 -10.19 9.25
C HIS A 319 -5.32 -9.28 8.72
N THR A 320 -5.97 -8.52 9.57
CA THR A 320 -7.03 -7.58 9.16
C THR A 320 -6.71 -6.15 9.58
N PHE A 321 -7.30 -5.17 8.89
CA PHE A 321 -7.24 -3.77 9.34
C PHE A 321 -7.79 -3.65 10.75
N THR A 322 -8.88 -4.38 11.04
CA THR A 322 -9.55 -4.39 12.34
C THR A 322 -8.65 -4.94 13.45
N GLN A 323 -7.97 -6.07 13.22
CA GLN A 323 -7.03 -6.67 14.18
C GLN A 323 -5.86 -5.72 14.50
N VAL A 324 -5.25 -5.12 13.47
CA VAL A 324 -4.07 -4.25 13.67
C VAL A 324 -4.45 -2.91 14.29
N SER A 325 -5.65 -2.38 14.01
CA SER A 325 -6.14 -1.17 14.66
C SER A 325 -6.51 -1.39 16.13
N ALA A 326 -6.89 -2.61 16.51
CA ALA A 326 -7.25 -2.98 17.88
C ALA A 326 -6.05 -3.29 18.79
N LEU A 327 -4.85 -3.51 18.22
CA LEU A 327 -3.61 -3.55 18.97
C LEU A 327 -3.34 -2.12 19.47
N GLU A 328 -3.79 -1.81 20.69
CA GLU A 328 -3.61 -0.52 21.34
C GLU A 328 -2.19 0.03 21.09
N SER A 329 -2.11 1.13 20.32
CA SER A 329 -0.88 1.92 20.29
C SER A 329 -0.88 2.77 21.54
N PRO A 330 0.11 2.65 22.44
CA PRO A 330 0.40 3.73 23.34
C PRO A 330 0.71 4.94 22.46
N VAL A 331 -0.16 5.95 22.52
CA VAL A 331 0.17 7.31 22.15
C VAL A 331 1.38 7.71 23.02
N THR A 332 2.61 7.45 22.56
CA THR A 332 3.92 8.01 23.00
C THR A 332 5.10 7.11 22.66
N ARG A 333 5.29 6.81 21.37
CA ARG A 333 6.60 7.11 20.80
C ARG A 333 6.32 7.94 19.57
N ARG A 334 6.92 9.13 19.51
CA ARG A 334 7.29 9.72 18.23
C ARG A 334 8.13 8.65 17.54
N HIS A 335 7.48 7.72 16.83
CA HIS A 335 8.15 6.93 15.83
C HIS A 335 8.47 7.96 14.78
N THR A 336 9.64 8.56 14.97
CA THR A 336 10.26 9.40 13.98
C THR A 336 10.18 8.61 12.69
N ALA A 337 9.67 9.25 11.65
CA ALA A 337 9.65 8.66 10.33
C ALA A 337 11.06 8.25 9.88
N PHE A 338 12.10 8.68 10.62
CA PHE A 338 13.44 8.12 10.55
C PHE A 338 13.83 7.20 11.73
N ASP A 339 13.85 5.90 11.50
CA ASP A 339 14.52 4.89 12.35
C ASP A 339 15.65 4.27 11.51
N GLU A 340 16.88 4.22 12.05
CA GLU A 340 18.16 4.04 11.32
C GLU A 340 18.18 2.90 10.29
N THR A 341 17.41 1.83 10.56
CA THR A 341 17.34 0.63 9.71
C THR A 341 16.22 0.73 8.66
N THR A 342 15.14 1.45 8.99
CA THR A 342 13.90 1.53 8.20
C THR A 342 14.08 2.35 6.92
N ASP A 343 14.95 3.37 6.94
CA ASP A 343 14.97 4.38 5.86
C ASP A 343 16.02 4.15 4.79
N ARG A 344 17.13 3.47 5.12
CA ARG A 344 18.06 2.97 4.10
C ARG A 344 17.31 2.02 3.18
N ASP A 345 16.57 1.09 3.77
CA ASP A 345 15.74 0.13 3.05
C ASP A 345 14.59 0.84 2.29
N ARG A 346 13.96 1.91 2.81
CA ARG A 346 12.95 2.70 2.06
C ARG A 346 13.54 3.45 0.88
N LEU A 347 14.71 4.08 1.03
CA LEU A 347 15.40 4.77 -0.05
C LEU A 347 15.92 3.79 -1.11
N ASP A 348 16.35 2.59 -0.70
CA ASP A 348 16.77 1.51 -1.60
C ASP A 348 15.57 0.81 -2.28
N LEU A 349 14.44 0.66 -1.58
CA LEU A 349 13.15 0.18 -2.09
C LEU A 349 12.58 1.09 -3.18
N LEU A 350 12.60 2.41 -2.93
CA LEU A 350 12.03 3.42 -3.82
C LEU A 350 13.02 3.86 -4.91
N GLY A 351 14.33 3.70 -4.71
CA GLY A 351 15.38 3.98 -5.69
C GLY A 351 15.37 3.04 -6.90
N GLY A 352 14.64 1.92 -6.83
CA GLY A 352 14.48 0.98 -7.95
C GLY A 352 13.29 1.32 -8.84
N GLU A 353 13.51 2.07 -9.91
CA GLU A 353 12.57 2.40 -11.03
C GLU A 353 11.22 3.04 -10.69
N GLU A 354 10.63 2.80 -9.52
CA GLU A 354 9.35 3.41 -9.13
C GLU A 354 9.51 4.92 -8.95
N ALA A 355 10.60 5.42 -8.34
CA ALA A 355 11.00 6.84 -8.37
C ALA A 355 10.97 7.48 -9.77
N GLY A 356 11.27 6.71 -10.82
CA GLY A 356 11.29 7.15 -12.21
C GLY A 356 9.90 7.22 -12.85
N ALA A 357 8.96 6.36 -12.45
CA ALA A 357 7.57 6.42 -12.90
C ALA A 357 6.85 7.68 -12.37
N TRP A 358 7.23 8.16 -11.18
CA TRP A 358 6.72 9.43 -10.62
C TRP A 358 7.21 10.69 -11.34
N ARG A 359 8.26 10.60 -12.18
CA ARG A 359 8.80 11.74 -12.95
C ARG A 359 7.97 12.12 -14.18
N LYS A 360 7.15 11.22 -14.74
CA LYS A 360 6.50 11.44 -16.05
C LYS A 360 5.08 12.03 -16.01
N GLY A 361 4.56 12.38 -14.82
CA GLY A 361 3.20 12.91 -14.67
C GLY A 361 3.06 14.43 -14.58
N GLY A 362 4.17 15.18 -14.54
CA GLY A 362 4.15 16.62 -14.35
C GLY A 362 5.26 17.31 -15.11
N GLY A 363 5.00 17.63 -16.38
CA GLY A 363 5.92 18.40 -17.19
C GLY A 363 5.75 18.15 -18.68
N ASP A 364 4.69 18.72 -19.26
CA ASP A 364 4.81 19.37 -20.56
C ASP A 364 3.85 20.57 -20.55
N ARG A 365 4.46 21.76 -20.47
CA ARG A 365 3.88 23.03 -20.87
C ARG A 365 4.80 23.59 -21.94
#